data_AF-A0A7W0J9W2-F1
#
_entry.id   AF-A0A7W0J9W2-F1
#
_cell.length_a   1.000
_cell.length_b   1.000
_cell.length_c   1.000
_cell.angle_alpha   90.00
_cell.angle_beta   90.00
_cell.angle_gamma   90.00
#
_symmetry.space_group_name_H-M   'P 1'
#
loop_
_entity.id
_entity.type
_entity.pdbx_description
1 polymer ?
#
loop_
_entity_poly.entity_id
_entity_poly.type
_entity_poly.pdbx_seq_one_letter_code
_entity_poly.pdbx_strand_id
1 'polypeptide(L)'
;MKICPLNRRNPKALREWMARLPEGSPWLFPSRKGKANGFGEKEPQPITVRGLGYAVKRYAELAKVEDVSCHDLRHRFGYRMAEKTALHRLAQIMGHDSLDTTMVYVRGT
;
A
#
# COMPACT_ATOMS: atom_id res chain seq x y z
N MET A 1 10.15 -0.73 15.32
CA MET A 1 9.09 -0.05 14.55
C MET A 1 9.65 0.36 13.20
N LYS A 2 9.14 -0.20 12.09
CA LYS A 2 9.61 0.14 10.73
C LYS A 2 8.85 1.37 10.24
N ILE A 3 9.56 2.44 9.88
CA ILE A 3 8.97 3.70 9.40
C ILE A 3 9.11 3.75 7.89
N CYS A 4 7.98 3.80 7.16
CA CYS A 4 7.97 4.03 5.72
C CYS A 4 7.63 5.50 5.46
N PRO A 5 8.54 6.30 4.88
CA PRO A 5 8.28 7.70 4.61
C PRO A 5 7.21 7.85 3.53
N LEU A 6 6.14 8.59 3.83
CA LEU A 6 5.17 9.01 2.82
C LEU A 6 5.78 10.12 1.96
N ASN A 7 5.55 10.07 0.64
CA ASN A 7 6.07 11.10 -0.24
C ASN A 7 5.45 12.47 0.12
N ARG A 8 6.24 13.54 -0.06
CA ARG A 8 5.83 14.92 0.30
C ARG A 8 4.63 15.42 -0.51
N ARG A 9 4.26 14.75 -1.61
CA ARG A 9 3.20 15.14 -2.55
C ARG A 9 1.79 14.68 -2.17
N ASN A 10 1.59 13.70 -1.26
CA ASN A 10 0.25 13.14 -1.00
C ASN A 10 -0.41 13.36 0.37
N PRO A 11 -0.08 14.39 1.18
CA PRO A 11 -0.84 14.60 2.41
C PRO A 11 -2.27 15.10 2.13
N LYS A 12 -2.55 15.73 0.98
CA LYS A 12 -3.89 16.25 0.66
C LYS A 12 -4.92 15.13 0.45
N ALA A 13 -4.66 14.21 -0.48
CA ALA A 13 -5.57 13.11 -0.76
C ALA A 13 -5.81 12.22 0.48
N LEU A 14 -4.76 11.99 1.27
CA LEU A 14 -4.89 11.22 2.52
C LEU A 14 -5.75 11.96 3.56
N ARG A 15 -5.58 13.28 3.72
CA ARG A 15 -6.42 14.09 4.62
C ARG A 15 -7.87 14.13 4.16
N GLU A 16 -8.11 14.32 2.87
CA GLU A 16 -9.46 14.30 2.29
C GLU A 16 -10.14 12.94 2.47
N TRP A 17 -9.36 11.85 2.38
CA TRP A 17 -9.84 10.52 2.69
C TRP A 17 -10.16 10.35 4.18
N MET A 18 -9.25 10.76 5.07
CA MET A 18 -9.46 10.67 6.52
C MET A 18 -10.69 11.44 6.99
N ALA A 19 -11.00 12.58 6.37
CA ALA A 19 -12.20 13.36 6.64
C ALA A 19 -13.52 12.64 6.27
N ARG A 20 -13.45 11.56 5.47
CA ARG A 20 -14.61 10.75 5.05
C ARG A 20 -14.69 9.40 5.78
N LEU A 21 -13.78 9.14 6.72
CA LEU A 21 -13.81 7.89 7.47
C LEU A 21 -15.05 7.83 8.37
N PRO A 22 -15.67 6.64 8.52
CA PRO A 22 -16.71 6.44 9.51
C PRO A 22 -16.19 6.82 10.91
N GLU A 23 -17.03 7.48 11.69
CA GLU A 23 -16.71 7.84 13.07
C GLU A 23 -16.35 6.59 13.86
N GLY A 24 -15.27 6.66 14.63
CA GLY A 24 -14.77 5.53 15.43
C GLY A 24 -14.09 4.40 14.65
N SER A 25 -13.84 4.53 13.33
CA SER A 25 -13.10 3.50 12.58
C SER A 25 -11.64 3.41 13.07
N PRO A 26 -11.18 2.25 13.60
CA PRO A 26 -9.79 2.08 14.00
C PRO A 26 -8.84 1.87 12.81
N TRP A 27 -9.39 1.70 11.60
CA TRP A 27 -8.63 1.39 10.38
C TRP A 27 -8.54 2.59 9.45
N LEU A 28 -7.35 2.85 8.91
CA LEU A 28 -7.14 3.89 7.89
C LEU A 28 -7.88 3.57 6.58
N PHE A 29 -8.03 2.30 6.24
CA PHE A 29 -8.74 1.83 5.05
C PHE A 29 -9.79 0.77 5.42
N PRO A 30 -11.00 1.19 5.83
CA PRO A 30 -12.07 0.26 6.14
C PRO A 30 -12.64 -0.39 4.86
N SER A 31 -13.02 -1.66 4.97
CA SER A 31 -13.77 -2.40 3.96
C SER A 31 -15.20 -1.87 3.86
N ARG A 32 -15.68 -1.71 2.63
CA ARG A 32 -17.06 -1.25 2.36
C ARG A 32 -18.15 -2.20 2.86
N LYS A 33 -17.86 -3.50 2.98
CA LYS A 33 -18.86 -4.50 3.38
C LYS A 33 -19.11 -4.52 4.89
N GLY A 34 -18.13 -4.14 5.71
CA GLY A 34 -18.15 -4.35 7.17
C GLY A 34 -18.35 -5.81 7.56
N LYS A 35 -18.50 -6.09 8.85
CA LYS A 35 -18.98 -7.39 9.35
C LYS A 35 -20.21 -7.12 10.21
N ALA A 36 -21.30 -7.84 9.94
CA ALA A 36 -22.48 -7.76 10.80
C ALA A 36 -22.14 -8.37 12.16
N ASN A 37 -22.43 -7.66 13.25
CA ASN A 37 -22.40 -8.21 14.59
C ASN A 37 -23.68 -8.99 14.89
N GLY A 38 -23.77 -9.60 16.08
CA GLY A 38 -24.95 -10.37 16.51
C GLY A 38 -26.25 -9.57 16.59
N PHE A 39 -26.17 -8.24 16.49
CA PHE A 39 -27.30 -7.30 16.55
C PHE A 39 -27.66 -6.71 15.17
N GLY A 40 -26.99 -7.15 14.09
CA GLY A 40 -27.25 -6.68 12.72
C GLY A 40 -26.58 -5.36 12.35
N GLU A 41 -25.86 -4.73 13.28
CA GLU A 41 -25.05 -3.55 12.99
C GLU A 41 -23.76 -3.94 12.28
N LYS A 42 -23.28 -3.07 11.37
CA LYS A 42 -22.05 -3.34 10.61
C LYS A 42 -20.86 -2.69 11.30
N GLU A 43 -20.00 -3.52 11.84
CA GLU A 43 -18.72 -3.06 12.38
C GLU A 43 -17.71 -2.81 11.26
N PRO A 44 -16.92 -1.71 11.33
CA PRO A 44 -15.83 -1.47 10.39
C PRO A 44 -14.80 -2.58 10.46
N GLN A 45 -14.43 -3.12 9.30
CA GLN A 45 -13.38 -4.12 9.16
C GLN A 45 -12.25 -3.55 8.31
N PRO A 46 -10.99 -3.98 8.47
CA PRO A 46 -9.93 -3.55 7.58
C PRO A 46 -10.19 -4.05 6.16
N ILE A 47 -9.65 -3.35 5.16
CA ILE A 47 -9.62 -3.86 3.79
C ILE A 47 -8.88 -5.20 3.75
N THR A 48 -9.44 -6.18 3.04
CA THR A 48 -8.79 -7.47 2.85
C THR A 48 -7.73 -7.38 1.74
N VAL A 49 -6.75 -8.29 1.75
CA VAL A 49 -5.74 -8.39 0.68
C VAL A 49 -6.41 -8.52 -0.69
N ARG A 50 -7.46 -9.35 -0.79
CA ARG A 50 -8.25 -9.51 -2.01
C ARG A 50 -8.98 -8.22 -2.40
N GLY A 51 -9.55 -7.51 -1.44
CA GLY A 51 -10.19 -6.21 -1.65
C GLY A 51 -9.22 -5.16 -2.20
N LEU A 52 -8.00 -5.13 -1.66
CA LEU A 52 -6.94 -4.26 -2.17
C LEU A 52 -6.51 -4.66 -3.58
N GLY A 53 -6.36 -5.96 -3.86
CA GLY A 53 -6.07 -6.48 -5.20
C GLY A 53 -7.13 -6.07 -6.23
N TYR A 54 -8.42 -6.15 -5.87
CA TYR A 54 -9.51 -5.66 -6.74
C TYR A 54 -9.42 -4.16 -6.99
N ALA A 55 -9.08 -3.37 -5.98
CA ALA A 55 -8.91 -1.92 -6.13
C ALA A 55 -7.77 -1.61 -7.11
N VAL A 56 -6.62 -2.26 -6.95
CA VAL A 56 -5.47 -2.11 -7.87
C VAL A 56 -5.85 -2.50 -9.29
N LYS A 57 -6.47 -3.67 -9.48
CA LYS A 57 -6.92 -4.14 -10.80
C LYS A 57 -7.84 -3.14 -11.48
N ARG A 58 -8.85 -2.64 -10.76
CA ARG A 58 -9.78 -1.63 -11.27
C ARG A 58 -9.06 -0.37 -11.78
N TYR A 59 -8.09 0.15 -11.02
CA TYR A 59 -7.37 1.34 -11.44
C TYR A 59 -6.36 1.07 -12.57
N ALA A 60 -5.78 -0.13 -12.63
CA ALA A 60 -4.95 -0.55 -13.75
C ALA A 60 -5.76 -0.60 -15.06
N GLU A 61 -6.96 -1.18 -15.03
CA GLU A 61 -7.89 -1.20 -16.17
C GLU A 61 -8.26 0.21 -16.64
N LEU A 62 -8.61 1.11 -15.71
CA LEU A 62 -8.92 2.51 -16.03
C LEU A 62 -7.72 3.26 -16.62
N ALA A 63 -6.52 2.94 -16.16
CA ALA A 63 -5.27 3.49 -16.67
C ALA A 63 -4.79 2.82 -17.97
N LYS A 64 -5.50 1.78 -18.46
CA LYS A 64 -5.11 0.94 -19.60
C LYS A 64 -3.72 0.33 -19.44
N VAL A 65 -3.42 -0.13 -18.22
CA VAL A 65 -2.19 -0.87 -17.90
C VAL A 65 -2.59 -2.31 -17.58
N GLU A 66 -2.02 -3.24 -18.32
CA GLU A 66 -2.28 -4.67 -18.16
C GLU A 66 -1.37 -5.29 -17.09
N ASP A 67 -1.82 -6.40 -16.51
CA ASP A 67 -1.05 -7.29 -15.63
C ASP A 67 -0.33 -6.60 -14.45
N VAL A 68 -0.98 -5.63 -13.80
CA VAL A 68 -0.46 -4.97 -12.59
C VAL A 68 -1.01 -5.59 -11.32
N SER A 69 -0.12 -6.06 -10.44
CA SER A 69 -0.43 -6.47 -9.08
C SER A 69 0.17 -5.53 -8.02
N CYS A 70 -0.22 -5.73 -6.75
CA CYS A 70 0.37 -5.00 -5.63
C CYS A 70 1.89 -5.25 -5.51
N HIS A 71 2.36 -6.45 -5.84
CA HIS A 71 3.77 -6.79 -5.78
C HIS A 71 4.55 -6.08 -6.88
N ASP A 72 3.99 -5.95 -8.09
CA ASP A 72 4.64 -5.23 -9.19
C ASP A 72 4.85 -3.76 -8.87
N LEU A 73 3.86 -3.13 -8.21
CA LEU A 73 3.99 -1.76 -7.71
C LEU A 73 5.14 -1.65 -6.69
N ARG A 74 5.27 -2.61 -5.77
CA ARG A 74 6.37 -2.68 -4.81
C ARG A 74 7.72 -2.88 -5.51
N HIS A 75 7.79 -3.78 -6.48
CA HIS A 75 9.02 -4.01 -7.24
C HIS A 75 9.43 -2.76 -8.02
N ARG A 76 8.49 -2.12 -8.71
CA ARG A 76 8.75 -0.88 -9.45
C ARG A 76 9.25 0.23 -8.54
N PHE A 77 8.67 0.35 -7.35
CA PHE A 77 9.17 1.27 -6.33
C PHE A 77 10.61 0.94 -5.93
N GLY A 78 10.91 -0.34 -5.65
CA GLY A 78 12.26 -0.80 -5.30
C GLY A 78 13.31 -0.46 -6.36
N TYR A 79 13.06 -0.85 -7.61
CA TYR A 79 13.97 -0.56 -8.73
C TYR A 79 14.22 0.94 -8.91
N ARG A 80 13.14 1.76 -8.92
CA ARG A 80 13.26 3.22 -9.09
C ARG A 80 14.02 3.91 -7.95
N MET A 81 13.88 3.40 -6.73
CA MET A 81 14.57 3.96 -5.58
C MET A 81 16.03 3.50 -5.49
N ALA A 82 16.34 2.29 -5.96
CA ALA A 82 17.71 1.76 -6.02
C ALA A 82 18.64 2.64 -6.86
N GLU A 83 18.13 3.25 -7.93
CA GLU A 83 18.87 4.22 -8.77
C GLU A 83 19.38 5.44 -7.99
N LYS A 84 18.72 5.80 -6.87
CA LYS A 84 18.93 7.09 -6.17
C LYS A 84 19.23 6.96 -4.68
N THR A 85 19.20 5.74 -4.15
CA THR A 85 19.19 5.49 -2.71
C THR A 85 20.16 4.38 -2.38
N ALA A 86 21.01 4.60 -1.39
CA ALA A 86 21.91 3.56 -0.88
C ALA A 86 21.13 2.32 -0.42
N LEU A 87 21.67 1.13 -0.70
CA LEU A 87 21.03 -0.17 -0.44
C LEU A 87 20.45 -0.30 0.97
N HIS A 88 21.19 0.10 2.00
CA HIS A 88 20.75 0.00 3.40
C HIS A 88 19.53 0.88 3.69
N ARG A 89 19.46 2.09 3.10
CA ARG A 89 18.29 2.97 3.21
C ARG A 89 17.10 2.40 2.45
N LEU A 90 17.34 1.83 1.26
CA LEU A 90 16.30 1.18 0.49
C LEU A 90 15.70 0.00 1.27
N ALA A 91 16.54 -0.85 1.88
CA ALA A 91 16.08 -1.96 2.71
C ALA A 91 15.20 -1.50 3.88
N GLN A 92 15.58 -0.40 4.55
CA GLN A 92 14.76 0.21 5.61
C GLN A 92 13.41 0.68 5.08
N ILE A 93 13.37 1.39 3.95
CA ILE A 93 12.13 1.91 3.35
C ILE A 93 11.22 0.77 2.88
N MET A 94 11.80 -0.28 2.31
CA MET A 94 11.06 -1.48 1.89
C MET A 94 10.66 -2.37 3.09
N GLY A 95 11.20 -2.11 4.27
CA GLY A 95 10.94 -2.88 5.48
C GLY A 95 11.53 -4.29 5.43
N HIS A 96 12.63 -4.48 4.70
CA HIS A 96 13.36 -5.74 4.66
C HIS A 96 14.30 -5.86 5.86
N ASP A 97 14.31 -7.04 6.49
CA ASP A 97 15.23 -7.35 7.61
C ASP A 97 16.59 -7.85 7.12
N SER A 98 16.68 -8.30 5.86
CA SER A 98 17.93 -8.66 5.18
C SER A 98 18.20 -7.75 3.98
N LEU A 99 19.47 -7.41 3.79
CA LEU A 99 19.94 -6.69 2.61
C LEU A 99 19.84 -7.57 1.35
N ASP A 100 19.92 -8.89 1.47
CA ASP A 100 19.86 -9.82 0.33
C ASP A 100 18.54 -9.71 -0.43
N THR A 101 17.43 -9.53 0.29
CA THR A 101 16.11 -9.32 -0.31
C THR A 101 16.01 -7.98 -1.05
N THR A 102 16.89 -7.03 -0.73
CA THR A 102 16.96 -5.72 -1.39
C THR A 102 17.96 -5.73 -2.55
N MET A 103 18.96 -6.61 -2.53
CA MET A 103 19.95 -6.76 -3.61
C MET A 103 19.30 -7.08 -4.96
N VAL A 104 18.14 -7.73 -4.97
CA VAL A 104 17.37 -7.99 -6.21
C VAL A 104 17.06 -6.71 -6.99
N TYR A 105 16.93 -5.57 -6.30
CA TYR A 105 16.63 -4.26 -6.92
C TYR A 105 17.87 -3.53 -7.45
N VAL A 106 19.06 -3.95 -7.04
CA VAL A 106 20.34 -3.35 -7.44
C VAL A 106 21.03 -4.19 -8.51
N ARG A 107 20.88 -5.52 -8.46
CA ARG A 107 21.46 -6.46 -9.44
C ARG A 107 20.67 -6.55 -10.76
N GLY A 108 19.49 -5.94 -10.82
CA GLY A 108 18.63 -5.92 -12.00
C GLY A 108 18.98 -4.80 -12.98
N THR A 109 20.18 -4.85 -13.55
CA THR A 109 20.60 -4.25 -14.83
C THR A 109 21.79 -5.03 -15.36
#